data_AF-A0A136L0E8-F1
#
_entry.id   AF-A0A136L0E8-F1
#
_cell.length_a   1.000
_cell.length_b   1.000
_cell.length_c   1.000
_cell.angle_alpha   90.00
_cell.angle_beta   90.00
_cell.angle_gamma   90.00
#
_symmetry.space_group_name_H-M   'P 1'
#
loop_
_entity.id
_entity.type
_entity.pdbx_description
1 polymer ?
#
loop_
_entity_poly.entity_id
_entity_poly.type
_entity_poly.pdbx_seq_one_letter_code
_entity_poly.pdbx_strand_id
1 'polypeptide(L)'
;MTGEDITLGLPLWAGVMEKQKAYALVGRNIMTAERFDRPFGLPSLPLTLNKESESVSSSVSLQWNLLLAEGLLDYGFRAEATRLTAHLMNAVIQNLKQNRTFYQRYHAEKGTGLGERNALTGLAPVGLFMQALGVTIYSAEKVKLEGKNLFPFSVTIKYKGLTIVRTAEQTTVTFGNGESVIVKDESPCVVEM
;
A
#
# COMPACT_ATOMS: atom_id res chain seq x y z
N MET A 1 19.50 25.76 -3.51
CA MET A 1 18.22 25.07 -3.71
C MET A 1 18.15 23.95 -2.69
N THR A 2 17.21 23.99 -1.74
CA THR A 2 16.89 22.82 -0.93
C THR A 2 16.06 21.88 -1.80
N GLY A 3 16.63 20.76 -2.22
CA GLY A 3 15.92 19.78 -3.05
C GLY A 3 14.85 19.07 -2.23
N GLU A 4 13.62 19.04 -2.74
CA GLU A 4 12.55 18.24 -2.15
C GLU A 4 12.58 16.82 -2.75
N ASP A 5 12.41 15.81 -1.91
CA ASP A 5 12.27 14.42 -2.32
C ASP A 5 11.28 13.67 -1.41
N ILE A 6 10.93 12.44 -1.82
CA ILE A 6 9.97 11.57 -1.13
C ILE A 6 10.34 11.28 0.34
N THR A 7 11.63 11.34 0.70
CA THR A 7 12.09 11.04 2.05
C THR A 7 11.69 12.10 3.07
N LEU A 8 11.29 13.29 2.62
CA LEU A 8 10.64 14.31 3.47
C LEU A 8 9.33 13.82 4.09
N GLY A 9 8.76 12.72 3.58
CA GLY A 9 7.62 12.05 4.19
C GLY A 9 7.94 11.09 5.33
N LEU A 10 9.22 10.69 5.52
CA LEU A 10 9.59 9.69 6.53
C LEU A 10 9.26 10.06 7.98
N PRO A 11 9.17 11.34 8.40
CA PRO A 11 8.65 11.66 9.73
C PRO A 11 7.22 11.16 9.98
N LEU A 12 6.41 10.97 8.92
CA LEU A 12 5.09 10.34 9.02
C LEU A 12 5.23 8.88 9.46
N TRP A 13 6.05 8.12 8.74
CA TRP A 13 6.35 6.73 9.06
C TRP A 13 7.00 6.56 10.44
N ALA A 14 7.92 7.44 10.80
CA ALA A 14 8.62 7.37 12.08
C ALA A 14 7.70 7.67 13.30
N GLY A 15 6.46 8.11 13.10
CA GLY A 15 5.52 8.38 14.19
C GLY A 15 5.89 9.61 15.03
N VAL A 16 6.76 10.49 14.53
CA VAL A 16 7.31 11.64 15.28
C VAL A 16 6.55 12.95 15.04
N MET A 17 5.54 12.96 14.16
CA MET A 17 4.78 14.17 13.82
C MET A 17 3.55 14.36 14.71
N GLU A 18 3.26 15.60 15.04
CA GLU A 18 1.96 15.97 15.59
C GLU A 18 0.85 15.74 14.54
N LYS A 19 -0.32 15.28 14.98
CA LYS A 19 -1.45 14.96 14.08
C LYS A 19 -1.77 16.10 13.11
N GLN A 20 -1.87 17.34 13.58
CA GLN A 20 -2.18 18.48 12.71
C GLN A 20 -1.15 18.69 11.59
N LYS A 21 0.15 18.49 11.90
CA LYS A 21 1.24 18.59 10.92
C LYS A 21 1.20 17.42 9.93
N ALA A 22 0.91 16.22 10.41
CA ALA A 22 0.73 15.05 9.55
C ALA A 22 -0.42 15.24 8.55
N TYR A 23 -1.56 15.77 9.00
CA TYR A 23 -2.69 16.08 8.11
C TYR A 23 -2.32 17.11 7.04
N ALA A 24 -1.58 18.16 7.40
CA ALA A 24 -1.10 19.13 6.44
C ALA A 24 -0.10 18.52 5.44
N LEU A 25 0.82 17.67 5.90
CA LEU A 25 1.78 16.98 5.03
C LEU A 25 1.08 16.04 4.04
N VAL A 26 0.13 15.23 4.51
CA VAL A 26 -0.60 14.30 3.64
C VAL A 26 -1.44 15.06 2.62
N GLY A 27 -2.30 15.96 3.07
CA GLY A 27 -3.30 16.60 2.21
C GLY A 27 -2.78 17.75 1.33
N ARG A 28 -1.59 18.31 1.62
CA ARG A 28 -1.02 19.44 0.86
C ARG A 28 0.33 19.13 0.22
N ASN A 29 0.84 17.91 0.38
CA ASN A 29 2.16 17.57 -0.12
C ASN A 29 2.21 16.15 -0.74
N ILE A 30 2.16 15.11 0.09
CA ILE A 30 2.51 13.76 -0.38
C ILE A 30 1.39 13.13 -1.22
N MET A 31 0.13 13.42 -0.91
CA MET A 31 -1.03 12.82 -1.59
C MET A 31 -1.71 13.78 -2.58
N THR A 32 -0.94 14.69 -3.19
CA THR A 32 -1.45 15.67 -4.18
C THR A 32 -0.88 15.40 -5.57
N ALA A 33 -1.74 15.45 -6.60
CA ALA A 33 -1.38 15.17 -7.99
C ALA A 33 -0.43 16.22 -8.58
N GLU A 34 -0.38 17.42 -8.02
CA GLU A 34 0.56 18.47 -8.42
C GLU A 34 1.99 18.16 -7.96
N ARG A 35 2.18 17.16 -7.08
CA ARG A 35 3.46 16.83 -6.47
C ARG A 35 3.81 15.36 -6.66
N PHE A 36 3.47 14.51 -5.69
CA PHE A 36 3.92 13.12 -5.66
C PHE A 36 2.85 12.11 -6.11
N ASP A 37 1.57 12.43 -6.03
CA ASP A 37 0.54 11.45 -6.32
C ASP A 37 0.46 11.16 -7.83
N ARG A 38 0.83 9.94 -8.23
CA ARG A 38 0.85 9.48 -9.62
C ARG A 38 0.22 8.10 -9.77
N PRO A 39 -0.25 7.72 -10.98
CA PRO A 39 -1.01 6.48 -11.21
C PRO A 39 -0.31 5.18 -10.78
N PHE A 40 1.02 5.18 -10.72
CA PHE A 40 1.84 4.01 -10.37
C PHE A 40 2.61 4.14 -9.05
N GLY A 41 2.29 5.15 -8.23
CA GLY A 41 2.87 5.38 -6.92
C GLY A 41 3.61 6.72 -6.81
N LEU A 42 4.21 6.99 -5.66
CA LEU A 42 4.91 8.23 -5.37
C LEU A 42 6.34 8.19 -5.95
N PRO A 43 6.72 9.15 -6.81
CA PRO A 43 8.05 9.25 -7.39
C PRO A 43 9.08 9.73 -6.36
N SER A 44 10.37 9.53 -6.64
CA SER A 44 11.48 10.02 -5.82
C SER A 44 11.46 11.54 -5.67
N LEU A 45 11.13 12.27 -6.74
CA LEU A 45 11.08 13.73 -6.77
C LEU A 45 9.69 14.21 -7.20
N PRO A 46 9.18 15.33 -6.66
CA PRO A 46 7.85 15.83 -7.01
C PRO A 46 7.78 16.43 -8.42
N LEU A 47 8.91 16.89 -8.95
CA LEU A 47 9.02 17.56 -10.24
C LEU A 47 10.15 16.97 -11.09
N THR A 48 9.89 16.82 -12.38
CA THR A 48 10.89 16.46 -13.38
C THR A 48 11.36 17.74 -14.07
N LEU A 49 12.64 18.07 -13.91
CA LEU A 49 13.20 19.32 -14.44
C LEU A 49 13.55 19.23 -15.93
N ASN A 50 14.01 18.07 -16.38
CA ASN A 50 14.38 17.81 -17.77
C ASN A 50 14.23 16.32 -18.10
N LYS A 51 14.30 16.00 -19.40
CA LYS A 51 14.13 14.64 -19.91
C LYS A 51 15.25 13.69 -19.47
N GLU A 52 16.49 14.17 -19.33
CA GLU A 52 17.59 13.31 -18.88
C GLU A 52 17.37 12.80 -17.44
N SER A 53 16.75 13.62 -16.59
CA SER A 53 16.47 13.29 -15.19
C SER A 53 15.20 12.45 -14.97
N GLU A 54 14.35 12.28 -16.00
CA GLU A 54 13.01 11.68 -15.88
C GLU A 54 13.05 10.29 -15.22
N SER A 55 14.03 9.46 -15.60
CA SER A 55 14.18 8.09 -15.08
C SER A 55 14.50 8.04 -13.58
N VAL A 56 15.10 9.11 -13.04
CA VAL A 56 15.46 9.24 -11.63
C VAL A 56 14.35 9.97 -10.87
N SER A 57 13.88 11.10 -11.41
CA SER A 57 12.83 11.92 -10.78
C SER A 57 11.52 11.15 -10.66
N SER A 58 11.07 10.52 -11.75
CA SER A 58 9.81 9.78 -11.84
C SER A 58 9.93 8.33 -11.38
N SER A 59 11.03 7.97 -10.72
CA SER A 59 11.25 6.60 -10.25
C SER A 59 10.43 6.35 -8.98
N VAL A 60 9.64 5.29 -8.97
CA VAL A 60 8.89 4.78 -7.81
C VAL A 60 9.69 3.64 -7.20
N SER A 61 10.19 3.84 -5.99
CA SER A 61 10.69 2.76 -5.15
C SER A 61 9.54 2.21 -4.31
N LEU A 62 9.28 0.91 -4.42
CA LEU A 62 8.24 0.26 -3.63
C LEU A 62 8.53 0.37 -2.13
N GLN A 63 9.80 0.33 -1.72
CA GLN A 63 10.16 0.39 -0.31
C GLN A 63 9.86 1.76 0.30
N TRP A 64 10.24 2.86 -0.37
CA TRP A 64 9.91 4.20 0.14
C TRP A 64 8.39 4.43 0.19
N ASN A 65 7.67 3.96 -0.82
CA ASN A 65 6.22 4.04 -0.85
C ASN A 65 5.55 3.21 0.24
N LEU A 66 6.11 2.03 0.55
CA LEU A 66 5.63 1.17 1.63
C LEU A 66 5.75 1.88 2.98
N LEU A 67 6.90 2.48 3.30
CA LEU A 67 7.08 3.20 4.56
C LEU A 67 6.07 4.36 4.69
N LEU A 68 5.88 5.12 3.61
CA LEU A 68 4.87 6.19 3.62
C LEU A 68 3.44 5.65 3.79
N ALA A 69 3.11 4.52 3.15
CA ALA A 69 1.80 3.90 3.30
C ALA A 69 1.55 3.35 4.71
N GLU A 70 2.57 2.78 5.37
CA GLU A 70 2.51 2.42 6.79
C GLU A 70 2.27 3.65 7.66
N GLY A 71 3.01 4.74 7.42
CA GLY A 71 2.76 6.01 8.11
C GLY A 71 1.36 6.58 7.88
N LEU A 72 0.81 6.45 6.66
CA LEU A 72 -0.57 6.83 6.38
C LEU A 72 -1.54 6.00 7.25
N LEU A 73 -1.34 4.69 7.37
CA LEU A 73 -2.17 3.82 8.19
C LEU A 73 -2.11 4.21 9.68
N ASP A 74 -0.91 4.47 10.21
CA ASP A 74 -0.71 4.84 11.62
C ASP A 74 -1.41 6.15 12.02
N TYR A 75 -1.55 7.08 11.07
CA TYR A 75 -2.26 8.35 11.28
C TYR A 75 -3.74 8.29 10.87
N GLY A 76 -4.26 7.13 10.48
CA GLY A 76 -5.68 6.92 10.16
C GLY A 76 -6.06 7.21 8.71
N PHE A 77 -5.09 7.52 7.83
CA PHE A 77 -5.28 7.75 6.39
C PHE A 77 -5.37 6.43 5.61
N ARG A 78 -6.29 5.55 6.03
CA ARG A 78 -6.43 4.22 5.45
C ARG A 78 -6.87 4.27 3.98
N ALA A 79 -7.74 5.22 3.61
CA ALA A 79 -8.19 5.36 2.23
C ALA A 79 -7.02 5.73 1.30
N GLU A 80 -6.17 6.65 1.74
CA GLU A 80 -4.96 7.08 1.05
C GLU A 80 -3.95 5.93 0.95
N ALA A 81 -3.74 5.17 2.03
CA ALA A 81 -2.86 4.01 2.04
C ALA A 81 -3.36 2.89 1.10
N THR A 82 -4.68 2.61 1.08
CA THR A 82 -5.29 1.66 0.15
C THR A 82 -5.11 2.11 -1.29
N ARG A 83 -5.35 3.39 -1.59
CA ARG A 83 -5.19 3.96 -2.93
C ARG A 83 -3.75 3.88 -3.40
N LEU A 84 -2.79 4.24 -2.54
CA LEU A 84 -1.37 4.12 -2.84
C LEU A 84 -0.98 2.66 -3.09
N THR A 85 -1.46 1.73 -2.25
CA THR A 85 -1.23 0.29 -2.46
C THR A 85 -1.75 -0.17 -3.82
N ALA A 86 -2.93 0.28 -4.24
CA ALA A 86 -3.48 -0.03 -5.55
C ALA A 86 -2.61 0.53 -6.70
N HIS A 87 -2.12 1.76 -6.59
CA HIS A 87 -1.20 2.35 -7.58
C HIS A 87 0.09 1.54 -7.72
N LEU A 88 0.71 1.14 -6.60
CA LEU A 88 1.92 0.29 -6.61
C LEU A 88 1.63 -1.07 -7.28
N MET A 89 0.50 -1.68 -6.94
CA MET A 89 0.10 -2.95 -7.54
C MET A 89 -0.21 -2.83 -9.02
N ASN A 90 -0.73 -1.70 -9.52
CA ASN A 90 -0.90 -1.48 -10.96
C ASN A 90 0.44 -1.60 -11.71
N ALA A 91 1.52 -1.04 -11.16
CA ALA A 91 2.85 -1.09 -11.77
C ALA A 91 3.39 -2.52 -11.81
N VAL A 92 3.26 -3.23 -10.68
CA VAL A 92 3.68 -4.63 -10.54
C VAL A 92 2.88 -5.53 -11.49
N ILE A 93 1.55 -5.43 -11.49
CA ILE A 93 0.66 -6.23 -12.33
C ILE A 93 0.94 -5.99 -13.81
N GLN A 94 1.13 -4.72 -14.22
CA GLN A 94 1.46 -4.38 -15.60
C GLN A 94 2.73 -5.11 -16.05
N ASN A 95 3.80 -5.06 -15.27
CA ASN A 95 5.07 -5.70 -15.62
C ASN A 95 5.02 -7.22 -15.52
N LEU A 96 4.27 -7.79 -14.58
CA LEU A 96 4.05 -9.23 -14.53
C LEU A 96 3.26 -9.74 -15.75
N LYS A 97 2.28 -8.97 -16.24
CA LYS A 97 1.53 -9.31 -17.45
C LYS A 97 2.35 -9.20 -18.73
N GLN A 98 3.06 -8.07 -18.89
CA GLN A 98 3.79 -7.75 -20.11
C GLN A 98 5.17 -8.42 -20.18
N ASN A 99 5.90 -8.39 -19.06
CA ASN A 99 7.33 -8.71 -19.01
C ASN A 99 7.66 -9.93 -18.15
N ARG A 100 6.68 -10.49 -17.42
CA ARG A 100 6.85 -11.66 -16.53
C ARG A 100 7.94 -11.48 -15.46
N THR A 101 8.18 -10.25 -15.04
CA THR A 101 9.29 -9.93 -14.13
C THR A 101 8.92 -8.78 -13.19
N PHE A 102 9.51 -8.80 -12.00
CA PHE A 102 9.57 -7.64 -11.11
C PHE A 102 10.72 -6.74 -11.52
N TYR A 103 10.68 -5.46 -11.15
CA TYR A 103 11.76 -4.52 -11.43
C TYR A 103 12.13 -3.75 -10.18
N GLN A 104 13.41 -3.38 -10.06
CA GLN A 104 13.94 -2.64 -8.92
C GLN A 104 13.10 -1.40 -8.58
N ARG A 105 12.64 -0.68 -9.60
CA ARG A 105 11.78 0.50 -9.53
C ARG A 105 10.77 0.49 -10.68
N TYR A 106 9.80 1.39 -10.61
CA TYR A 106 8.79 1.59 -11.66
C TYR A 106 8.69 3.07 -12.05
N HIS A 107 8.26 3.38 -13.26
CA HIS A 107 8.01 4.76 -13.66
C HIS A 107 6.64 5.24 -13.15
N ALA A 108 6.57 6.39 -12.49
CA ALA A 108 5.37 6.90 -11.81
C ALA A 108 4.17 7.15 -12.74
N GLU A 109 4.41 7.60 -13.97
CA GLU A 109 3.36 7.82 -14.98
C GLU A 109 3.11 6.65 -15.92
N LYS A 110 4.17 5.93 -16.34
CA LYS A 110 4.10 4.91 -17.40
C LYS A 110 3.98 3.49 -16.85
N GLY A 111 4.30 3.28 -15.58
CA GLY A 111 4.36 1.97 -14.94
C GLY A 111 5.49 1.07 -15.44
N THR A 112 6.31 1.53 -16.40
CA THR A 112 7.40 0.74 -16.96
C THR A 112 8.44 0.40 -15.89
N GLY A 113 8.90 -0.84 -15.86
CA GLY A 113 9.98 -1.26 -14.98
C GLY A 113 11.29 -0.54 -15.27
N LEU A 114 12.03 -0.20 -14.22
CA LEU A 114 13.30 0.51 -14.24
C LEU A 114 14.35 -0.26 -13.42
N GLY A 115 15.58 -0.33 -13.94
CA GLY A 115 16.69 -1.00 -13.27
C GLY A 115 16.66 -2.52 -13.39
N GLU A 116 17.19 -3.19 -12.38
CA GLU A 116 17.38 -4.65 -12.40
C GLU A 116 16.06 -5.42 -12.40
N ARG A 117 16.05 -6.53 -13.15
CA ARG A 117 14.94 -7.49 -13.20
C ARG A 117 14.97 -8.42 -12.01
N ASN A 118 13.79 -8.80 -11.53
CA ASN A 118 13.57 -9.66 -10.35
C ASN A 118 14.33 -9.21 -9.10
N ALA A 119 14.58 -7.89 -8.97
CA ALA A 119 15.17 -7.32 -7.78
C ALA A 119 14.24 -7.49 -6.57
N LEU A 120 14.80 -7.87 -5.42
CA LEU A 120 14.06 -8.05 -4.18
C LEU A 120 13.27 -6.80 -3.77
N THR A 121 13.86 -5.64 -4.04
CA THR A 121 13.29 -4.32 -3.77
C THR A 121 12.02 -4.00 -4.57
N GLY A 122 11.77 -4.76 -5.63
CA GLY A 122 10.66 -4.62 -6.55
C GLY A 122 9.51 -5.61 -6.34
N LEU A 123 9.59 -6.46 -5.33
CA LEU A 123 8.54 -7.45 -5.07
C LEU A 123 7.23 -6.79 -4.62
N ALA A 124 6.11 -7.45 -4.92
CA ALA A 124 4.79 -6.98 -4.52
C ALA A 124 4.69 -6.80 -2.99
N PRO A 125 4.21 -5.65 -2.49
CA PRO A 125 4.13 -5.36 -1.06
C PRO A 125 2.89 -6.02 -0.42
N VAL A 126 2.86 -7.37 -0.37
CA VAL A 126 1.70 -8.13 0.13
C VAL A 126 1.39 -7.82 1.61
N GLY A 127 2.41 -7.55 2.42
CA GLY A 127 2.23 -7.12 3.81
C GLY A 127 1.43 -5.81 3.91
N LEU A 128 1.79 -4.81 3.12
CA LEU A 128 1.06 -3.55 3.03
C LEU A 128 -0.38 -3.76 2.53
N PHE A 129 -0.57 -4.64 1.55
CA PHE A 129 -1.92 -4.99 1.09
C PHE A 129 -2.79 -5.56 2.22
N MET A 130 -2.25 -6.49 3.02
CA MET A 130 -2.94 -7.05 4.19
C MET A 130 -3.22 -5.98 5.25
N GLN A 131 -2.25 -5.11 5.54
CA GLN A 131 -2.41 -4.00 6.47
C GLN A 131 -3.51 -3.04 5.99
N ALA A 132 -3.49 -2.59 4.74
CA ALA A 132 -4.49 -1.68 4.16
C ALA A 132 -5.89 -2.31 4.09
N LEU A 133 -5.97 -3.61 3.82
CA LEU A 133 -7.20 -4.40 3.89
C LEU A 133 -7.75 -4.49 5.33
N GLY A 134 -6.87 -4.36 6.33
CA GLY A 134 -7.21 -4.42 7.75
C GLY A 134 -7.33 -5.86 8.25
N VAL A 135 -6.44 -6.75 7.79
CA VAL A 135 -6.41 -8.16 8.18
C VAL A 135 -5.03 -8.52 8.70
N THR A 136 -4.96 -9.03 9.92
CA THR A 136 -3.73 -9.62 10.50
C THR A 136 -4.02 -11.05 10.91
N ILE A 137 -3.27 -12.01 10.37
CA ILE A 137 -3.38 -13.43 10.70
C ILE A 137 -2.34 -13.75 11.78
N TYR A 138 -2.78 -14.07 13.00
CA TYR A 138 -1.90 -14.52 14.08
C TYR A 138 -1.66 -16.03 14.03
N SER A 139 -2.70 -16.80 13.68
CA SER A 139 -2.63 -18.25 13.46
C SER A 139 -3.74 -18.71 12.52
N ALA A 140 -3.84 -20.02 12.26
CA ALA A 140 -4.96 -20.59 11.51
C ALA A 140 -6.32 -20.46 12.25
N GLU A 141 -6.28 -20.12 13.54
CA GLU A 141 -7.44 -20.07 14.45
C GLU A 141 -7.60 -18.68 15.10
N LYS A 142 -6.77 -17.69 14.72
CA LYS A 142 -6.81 -16.36 15.32
C LYS A 142 -6.47 -15.27 14.32
N VAL A 143 -7.43 -14.37 14.10
CA VAL A 143 -7.34 -13.27 13.11
C VAL A 143 -7.77 -11.97 13.76
N LYS A 144 -7.03 -10.89 13.54
CA LYS A 144 -7.48 -9.53 13.84
C LYS A 144 -8.04 -8.89 12.56
N LEU A 145 -9.20 -8.28 12.70
CA LEU A 145 -9.86 -7.47 11.68
C LEU A 145 -9.95 -6.02 12.17
N GLU A 146 -9.77 -5.06 11.27
CA GLU A 146 -9.94 -3.62 11.58
C GLU A 146 -10.34 -2.84 10.32
N GLY A 147 -11.15 -1.80 10.48
CA GLY A 147 -11.68 -1.03 9.36
C GLY A 147 -12.54 -1.86 8.41
N LYS A 148 -12.70 -1.37 7.17
CA LYS A 148 -13.41 -2.05 6.07
C LYS A 148 -12.51 -2.29 4.86
N ASN A 149 -12.99 -3.11 3.92
CA ASN A 149 -12.35 -3.21 2.61
C ASN A 149 -12.58 -1.94 1.79
N LEU A 150 -11.51 -1.23 1.48
CA LEU A 150 -11.54 -0.05 0.61
C LEU A 150 -11.08 -0.35 -0.82
N PHE A 151 -10.72 -1.60 -1.13
CA PHE A 151 -10.48 -2.03 -2.50
C PHE A 151 -11.82 -2.23 -3.23
N PRO A 152 -11.90 -1.97 -4.54
CA PRO A 152 -13.16 -2.06 -5.30
C PRO A 152 -13.62 -3.50 -5.57
N PHE A 153 -12.93 -4.50 -5.04
CA PHE A 153 -13.19 -5.92 -5.24
C PHE A 153 -13.13 -6.67 -3.92
N SER A 154 -13.89 -7.76 -3.83
CA SER A 154 -13.82 -8.70 -2.71
C SER A 154 -12.45 -9.37 -2.66
N VAL A 155 -11.91 -9.52 -1.46
CA VAL A 155 -10.61 -10.17 -1.23
C VAL A 155 -10.80 -11.48 -0.50
N THR A 156 -10.23 -12.56 -1.05
CA THR A 156 -10.22 -13.88 -0.44
C THR A 156 -8.79 -14.24 -0.04
N ILE A 157 -8.58 -14.55 1.23
CA ILE A 157 -7.30 -14.96 1.81
C ILE A 157 -7.46 -16.40 2.31
N LYS A 158 -6.51 -17.28 1.95
CA LYS A 158 -6.48 -18.66 2.42
C LYS A 158 -5.15 -18.93 3.13
N TYR A 159 -5.21 -19.46 4.34
CA TYR A 159 -4.03 -19.74 5.16
C TYR A 159 -4.24 -20.98 6.04
N LYS A 160 -3.54 -22.08 5.75
CA LYS A 160 -3.57 -23.31 6.59
C LYS A 160 -4.99 -23.77 7.00
N GLY A 161 -5.94 -23.77 6.06
CA GLY A 161 -7.34 -24.14 6.30
C GLY A 161 -8.27 -22.97 6.66
N LEU A 162 -7.73 -21.87 7.19
CA LEU A 162 -8.46 -20.61 7.38
C LEU A 162 -8.80 -19.98 6.03
N THR A 163 -10.05 -19.53 5.87
CA THR A 163 -10.49 -18.71 4.74
C THR A 163 -11.10 -17.41 5.24
N ILE A 164 -10.61 -16.28 4.76
CA ILE A 164 -11.15 -14.95 5.07
C ILE A 164 -11.67 -14.37 3.75
N VAL A 165 -12.97 -14.11 3.67
CA VAL A 165 -13.61 -13.43 2.55
C VAL A 165 -14.06 -12.05 3.03
N ARG A 166 -13.47 -11.00 2.47
CA ARG A 166 -13.73 -9.61 2.89
C ARG A 166 -14.32 -8.82 1.74
N THR A 167 -15.60 -8.47 1.86
CA THR A 167 -16.34 -7.62 0.91
C THR A 167 -16.34 -6.17 1.39
N ALA A 168 -17.04 -5.27 0.69
CA ALA A 168 -17.18 -3.89 1.12
C ALA A 168 -18.05 -3.75 2.40
N GLU A 169 -18.95 -4.69 2.63
CA GLU A 169 -19.98 -4.64 3.68
C GLU A 169 -19.68 -5.55 4.89
N GLN A 170 -18.93 -6.64 4.69
CA GLN A 170 -18.70 -7.61 5.74
C GLN A 170 -17.44 -8.47 5.51
N THR A 171 -17.00 -9.13 6.56
CA THR A 171 -15.97 -10.17 6.53
C THR A 171 -16.53 -11.49 7.01
N THR A 172 -16.34 -12.55 6.24
CA THR A 172 -16.59 -13.93 6.66
C THR A 172 -15.26 -14.61 6.94
N VAL A 173 -15.10 -15.13 8.16
CA VAL A 173 -13.95 -15.93 8.57
C VAL A 173 -14.43 -17.37 8.74
N THR A 174 -13.85 -18.30 8.00
CA THR A 174 -14.13 -19.74 8.08
C THR A 174 -12.88 -20.47 8.55
N PHE A 175 -12.96 -21.17 9.68
CA PHE A 175 -11.86 -21.92 10.28
C PHE A 175 -11.70 -23.32 9.66
N GLY A 176 -10.59 -23.99 9.98
CA GLY A 176 -10.27 -25.31 9.41
C GLY A 176 -11.28 -26.42 9.75
N ASN A 177 -12.06 -26.26 10.82
CA ASN A 177 -13.15 -27.17 11.20
C ASN A 177 -14.48 -26.89 10.47
N GLY A 178 -14.56 -25.83 9.67
CA GLY A 178 -15.77 -25.41 8.95
C GLY A 178 -16.65 -24.38 9.69
N GLU A 179 -16.38 -24.09 10.96
CA GLU A 179 -17.09 -23.03 11.68
C GLU A 179 -16.81 -21.66 11.05
N SER A 180 -17.81 -20.79 11.04
CA SER A 180 -17.72 -19.49 10.38
C SER A 180 -18.29 -18.36 11.23
N VAL A 181 -17.59 -17.22 11.22
CA VAL A 181 -17.99 -15.99 11.89
C VAL A 181 -18.14 -14.88 10.85
N ILE A 182 -19.24 -14.12 10.93
CA ILE A 182 -19.49 -12.95 10.08
C ILE A 182 -19.31 -11.69 10.92
N VAL A 183 -18.43 -10.80 10.46
CA VAL A 183 -18.15 -9.50 11.09
C VAL A 183 -18.57 -8.39 10.15
N LYS A 184 -19.47 -7.51 10.63
CA LYS A 184 -19.96 -6.32 9.90
C LYS A 184 -19.44 -5.00 10.49
N ASP A 185 -19.01 -5.02 11.75
CA ASP A 185 -18.44 -3.84 12.42
C ASP A 185 -17.05 -3.54 11.85
N GLU A 186 -16.75 -2.25 11.68
CA GLU A 186 -15.45 -1.75 11.22
C GLU A 186 -14.48 -1.55 12.40
N SER A 187 -14.97 -1.63 13.64
CA SER A 187 -14.17 -1.52 14.86
C SER A 187 -13.17 -2.68 14.96
N PRO A 188 -11.93 -2.42 15.41
CA PRO A 188 -10.94 -3.48 15.58
C PRO A 188 -11.45 -4.61 16.47
N CYS A 189 -11.40 -5.84 15.97
CA CYS A 189 -11.81 -7.03 16.71
C CYS A 189 -10.88 -8.21 16.43
N VAL A 190 -10.87 -9.18 17.35
CA VAL A 190 -10.19 -10.47 17.19
C VAL A 190 -11.27 -11.53 17.02
N VAL A 191 -11.14 -12.31 15.95
CA VAL A 191 -11.96 -13.49 15.68
C VAL A 191 -11.07 -14.69 15.94
N GLU A 192 -11.47 -15.52 16.89
CA GLU A 192 -10.74 -16.70 17.30
C GLU A 192 -11.66 -17.87 17.62
N MET A 193 -11.06 -19.06 17.65
CA MET A 193 -11.70 -20.34 17.95
C MET A 193 -10.84 -21.13 18.91
#